data_AF-A0A2I1HL34-F1
#
_entry.id   AF-A0A2I1HL34-F1
#
_cell.length_a   1.000
_cell.length_b   1.000
_cell.length_c   1.000
_cell.angle_alpha   90.00
_cell.angle_beta   90.00
_cell.angle_gamma   90.00
#
_symmetry.space_group_name_H-M   'P 1'
#
loop_
_entity.id
_entity.type
_entity.pdbx_description
1 polymer ?
#
loop_
_entity_poly.entity_id
_entity_poly.type
_entity_poly.pdbx_seq_one_letter_code
_entity_poly.pdbx_strand_id
1 'polypeptide(L)'
;MGFNAKVSHIKANYDDDAIYCYQNYGPIFGGGHDLFQGSDSKWKNYPGFYSYSNVDIPQSHKSGGYNIFDVEDYEVFQVIKK
;
A
#
# COMPACT_ATOMS: atom_id res chain seq x y z
N MET A 1 -8.24 -0.61 24.65
CA MET A 1 -7.18 -1.24 23.83
C MET A 1 -6.66 -0.18 22.89
N GLY A 2 -5.38 0.18 22.99
CA GLY A 2 -4.77 1.13 22.05
C GLY A 2 -4.35 0.39 20.79
N PHE A 3 -4.72 0.91 19.62
CA PHE A 3 -4.16 0.43 18.36
C PHE A 3 -2.72 0.98 18.26
N ASN A 4 -1.72 0.11 18.30
CA ASN A 4 -0.36 0.50 17.96
C ASN A 4 -0.25 0.54 16.44
N ALA A 5 -0.25 1.75 15.87
CA ALA A 5 0.01 1.92 14.45
C ALA A 5 1.47 1.55 14.14
N LYS A 6 1.67 0.71 13.12
CA LYS A 6 2.99 0.45 12.53
C LYS A 6 3.20 1.42 11.37
N VAL A 7 4.41 1.96 11.28
CA VAL A 7 4.83 2.85 10.19
C VAL A 7 6.05 2.26 9.50
N SER A 8 6.10 2.37 8.17
CA SER A 8 7.28 2.06 7.37
C SER A 8 7.65 3.25 6.52
N HIS A 9 8.95 3.35 6.22
CA HIS A 9 9.50 4.27 5.24
C HIS A 9 10.00 3.48 4.02
N ILE A 10 10.22 4.17 2.91
CA ILE A 10 10.84 3.58 1.73
C ILE A 10 12.24 3.09 2.07
N LYS A 11 12.62 1.90 1.60
CA LYS A 11 13.99 1.38 1.72
C LYS A 11 14.93 2.21 0.84
N ALA A 12 16.20 2.32 1.24
CA ALA A 12 17.20 3.01 0.44
C ALA A 12 17.32 2.39 -0.97
N ASN A 13 17.50 3.23 -1.99
CA ASN A 13 17.59 2.87 -3.42
C ASN A 13 16.28 2.38 -4.07
N TYR A 14 15.13 2.61 -3.44
CA TYR A 14 13.79 2.32 -3.97
C TYR A 14 12.91 3.56 -4.08
N ASP A 15 13.52 4.74 -3.98
CA ASP A 15 12.89 6.05 -3.93
C ASP A 15 12.12 6.40 -5.21
N ASP A 16 12.60 5.97 -6.38
CA ASP A 16 11.93 6.22 -7.67
C ASP A 16 10.55 5.55 -7.77
N ASP A 17 10.34 4.43 -7.07
CA ASP A 17 9.10 3.67 -7.06
C ASP A 17 8.32 3.83 -5.74
N ALA A 18 8.57 4.92 -5.00
CA ALA A 18 7.94 5.13 -3.70
C ALA A 18 6.43 5.27 -3.80
N ILE A 19 5.95 6.09 -4.75
CA ILE A 19 4.53 6.29 -5.09
C ILE A 19 4.41 6.53 -6.59
N TYR A 20 3.54 5.79 -7.26
CA TYR A 20 3.26 5.96 -8.69
C TYR A 20 1.85 5.47 -9.03
N CYS A 21 1.43 5.65 -10.28
CA CYS A 21 0.16 5.14 -10.79
C CYS A 21 0.27 4.74 -12.26
N TYR A 22 -0.65 3.89 -12.70
CA TYR A 22 -0.88 3.62 -14.12
C TYR A 22 -2.23 4.17 -14.54
N GLN A 23 -2.47 4.21 -15.86
CA GLN A 23 -3.71 4.74 -16.41
C GLN A 23 -4.98 4.04 -15.88
N ASN A 24 -4.90 2.75 -15.56
CA ASN A 24 -6.06 1.92 -15.22
C ASN A 24 -6.14 1.51 -13.75
N TYR A 25 -5.10 1.79 -12.95
CA TYR A 25 -5.06 1.40 -11.54
C TYR A 25 -3.99 2.17 -10.77
N GLY A 26 -4.16 2.19 -9.46
CA GLY A 26 -3.43 3.03 -8.53
C GLY A 26 -4.39 3.81 -7.63
N PRO A 27 -3.87 4.52 -6.60
CA PRO A 27 -2.46 4.76 -6.33
C PRO A 27 -1.69 3.49 -5.96
N ILE A 28 -0.37 3.48 -6.21
CA ILE A 28 0.55 2.41 -5.86
C ILE A 28 1.62 2.97 -4.92
N PHE A 29 1.90 2.24 -3.84
CA PHE A 29 2.98 2.51 -2.91
C PHE A 29 3.98 1.35 -2.97
N GLY A 30 5.22 1.68 -3.30
CA GLY A 30 6.35 0.75 -3.41
C GLY A 30 6.37 -0.03 -4.73
N GLY A 31 7.56 -0.20 -5.32
CA GLY A 31 7.76 -0.84 -6.64
C GLY A 31 7.32 -2.30 -6.72
N GLY A 32 7.15 -2.97 -5.58
CA GLY A 32 6.58 -4.32 -5.49
C GLY A 32 5.05 -4.35 -5.46
N HIS A 33 4.38 -3.20 -5.62
CA HIS A 33 2.97 -3.01 -5.28
C HIS A 33 2.68 -3.47 -3.83
N ASP A 34 3.44 -2.88 -2.90
CA ASP A 34 3.38 -3.19 -1.47
C ASP A 34 2.03 -2.76 -0.86
N LEU A 35 1.39 -1.76 -1.47
CA LEU A 35 -0.02 -1.41 -1.29
C LEU A 35 -0.51 -0.73 -2.58
N PHE A 36 -1.63 -1.16 -3.14
CA PHE A 36 -2.21 -0.52 -4.33
C PHE A 36 -3.72 -0.66 -4.41
N GLN A 37 -4.37 0.26 -5.11
CA GLN A 37 -5.77 0.11 -5.52
C GLN A 37 -5.85 -0.45 -6.94
N GLY A 38 -6.51 -1.60 -7.10
CA GLY A 38 -6.73 -2.23 -8.40
C GLY A 38 -7.80 -1.54 -9.23
N SER A 39 -7.89 -1.90 -10.52
CA SER A 39 -8.95 -1.40 -11.43
C SER A 39 -10.37 -1.80 -11.02
N ASP A 40 -10.50 -2.79 -10.15
CA ASP A 40 -11.74 -3.21 -9.49
C ASP A 40 -12.07 -2.37 -8.24
N SER A 41 -11.35 -1.25 -8.02
CA SER A 41 -11.48 -0.35 -6.87
C SER A 41 -11.14 -0.99 -5.51
N LYS A 42 -10.60 -2.21 -5.50
CA LYS A 42 -10.21 -2.92 -4.28
C LYS A 42 -8.76 -2.64 -3.93
N TRP A 43 -8.47 -2.54 -2.63
CA TRP A 43 -7.11 -2.44 -2.14
C TRP A 43 -6.45 -3.82 -2.05
N LYS A 44 -5.16 -3.85 -2.43
CA LYS A 44 -4.40 -5.07 -2.69
C LYS A 44 -2.94 -4.91 -2.27
N ASN A 45 -2.26 -6.03 -2.03
CA ASN A 45 -0.81 -6.07 -1.88
C ASN A 45 -0.21 -7.38 -2.38
N TYR A 46 1.04 -7.35 -2.82
CA TYR A 46 1.86 -8.56 -2.90
C TYR A 46 2.50 -8.87 -1.54
N PRO A 47 2.56 -10.16 -1.12
CA PRO A 47 3.07 -10.55 0.20
C PRO A 47 4.57 -10.30 0.42
N GLY A 48 5.31 -9.90 -0.62
CA GLY A 48 6.78 -9.78 -0.59
C GLY A 48 7.33 -8.49 0.03
N PHE A 49 6.51 -7.42 0.14
CA PHE A 49 6.92 -6.09 0.65
C PHE A 49 8.32 -5.65 0.17
N TYR A 50 8.40 -5.26 -1.09
CA TYR A 50 9.66 -5.02 -1.80
C TYR A 50 10.34 -3.74 -1.36
N SER A 51 9.65 -2.60 -1.43
CA SER A 51 10.22 -1.27 -1.21
C SER A 51 9.93 -0.72 0.18
N TYR A 52 8.87 -1.18 0.84
CA TYR A 52 8.56 -0.89 2.24
C TYR A 52 8.76 -2.13 3.11
N SER A 53 8.89 -1.93 4.43
CA SER A 53 8.89 -3.03 5.40
C SER A 53 7.46 -3.47 5.71
N ASN A 54 7.29 -4.72 6.12
CA ASN A 54 5.98 -5.22 6.51
C ASN A 54 5.44 -4.46 7.74
N VAL A 55 4.27 -3.85 7.58
CA VAL A 55 3.52 -3.12 8.63
C VAL A 55 2.24 -3.85 9.07
N ASP A 56 2.20 -5.16 8.85
CA ASP A 56 1.06 -6.05 9.11
C ASP A 56 -0.19 -5.75 8.27
N ILE A 57 -0.02 -5.39 6.99
CA ILE A 57 -1.15 -5.29 6.05
C ILE A 57 -1.87 -6.66 6.00
N PRO A 58 -3.22 -6.72 6.02
CA PRO A 58 -3.96 -7.98 6.01
C PRO A 58 -3.58 -8.90 4.84
N GLN A 59 -3.28 -10.17 5.13
CA GLN A 59 -2.84 -11.18 4.14
C GLN A 59 -3.85 -12.34 3.96
N SER A 60 -5.07 -12.21 4.48
CA SER A 60 -6.01 -13.34 4.63
C SER A 60 -6.74 -13.73 3.34
N HIS A 61 -7.06 -12.77 2.47
CA HIS A 61 -7.87 -13.04 1.26
C HIS A 61 -7.00 -13.01 0.01
N LYS A 62 -6.42 -14.17 -0.34
CA LYS A 62 -5.63 -14.34 -1.56
C LYS A 62 -6.52 -14.42 -2.79
N SER A 63 -6.17 -13.66 -3.83
CA SER A 63 -6.78 -13.72 -5.15
C SER A 63 -5.69 -13.72 -6.22
N GLY A 64 -5.40 -14.88 -6.79
CA GLY A 64 -4.24 -15.05 -7.67
C GLY A 64 -2.93 -14.76 -6.93
N GLY A 65 -2.10 -13.90 -7.50
CA GLY A 65 -0.77 -13.57 -6.95
C GLY A 65 -0.76 -12.52 -5.83
N TYR A 66 -1.89 -11.87 -5.55
CA TYR A 66 -2.00 -10.77 -4.57
C TYR A 66 -3.01 -11.11 -3.48
N ASN A 67 -2.96 -10.38 -2.37
CA ASN A 67 -4.04 -10.34 -1.40
C ASN A 67 -4.97 -9.18 -1.71
N ILE A 68 -6.24 -9.34 -1.36
CA ILE A 68 -7.28 -8.32 -1.41
C ILE A 68 -7.69 -8.04 0.04
N PHE A 69 -7.98 -6.78 0.35
CA PHE A 69 -8.57 -6.43 1.64
C PHE A 69 -9.72 -5.47 1.43
N ASP A 70 -10.78 -5.69 2.20
CA ASP A 70 -11.94 -4.81 2.21
C ASP A 70 -11.56 -3.55 3.00
N VAL A 71 -11.67 -2.40 2.34
CA VAL A 71 -11.43 -1.08 2.92
C VAL A 71 -12.75 -0.35 2.85
N GLU A 72 -13.34 -0.07 4.02
CA GLU A 72 -14.60 0.66 4.13
C GLU A 72 -14.39 2.14 3.82
N ASP A 73 -13.28 2.73 4.29
CA ASP A 73 -12.93 4.13 4.09
C ASP A 73 -11.41 4.35 4.14
N TYR A 74 -10.92 5.40 3.50
CA TYR A 74 -9.55 5.89 3.62
C TYR A 74 -9.50 7.42 3.53
N GLU A 75 -8.69 8.04 4.38
CA GLU A 75 -8.57 9.49 4.47
C GLU A 75 -7.20 9.95 3.94
N VAL A 76 -7.17 11.02 3.15
CA VAL A 76 -5.94 11.65 2.66
C VAL A 76 -5.79 13.02 3.30
N PHE A 77 -4.70 13.21 4.06
CA PHE A 77 -4.42 14.45 4.76
C PHE A 77 -3.28 15.21 4.08
N GLN A 78 -3.53 16.48 3.75
CA GLN A 78 -2.47 17.39 3.32
C GLN A 78 -1.85 18.06 4.54
N VAL A 79 -0.53 17.93 4.72
CA VAL A 79 0.21 18.65 5.76
C VAL A 79 0.60 20.03 5.23
N ILE A 80 -0.08 21.07 5.69
CA ILE A 80 0.24 22.47 5.37
C ILE A 80 1.09 23.06 6.49
N LYS A 81 2.37 23.33 6.22
CA LYS A 81 3.18 24.17 7.12
C LYS A 81 2.67 25.60 7.02
N LYS A 82 2.32 26.19 8.16
CA LYS A 82 1.98 27.61 8.28
C LYS A 82 3.23 28.47 8.27
#